data_AF-A0A940RNC8-F1
#
_entry.id   AF-A0A940RNC8-F1
#
_cell.length_a   1.000
_cell.length_b   1.000
_cell.length_c   1.000
_cell.angle_alpha   90.00
_cell.angle_beta   90.00
_cell.angle_gamma   90.00
#
_symmetry.space_group_name_H-M   'P 1'
#
loop_
_entity.id
_entity.type
_entity.pdbx_description
1 polymer ?
#
loop_
_entity_poly.entity_id
_entity_poly.type
_entity_poly.pdbx_seq_one_letter_code
_entity_poly.pdbx_strand_id
1 'polypeptide(L)'
;LAVAIVGNPTKVYDGNTNATLASVNFDLTGFVAGEGATVTQTSGVYAAKDVGSRVVTASLNSADFTANSGTLLSNYVLPTSATGMGAITRAMLTAAIIGDPTKTYDGTDAAMLASANYSLTGFVAGEGASITEIVGTYDSANAGDRTVTANLTASDFAADGGTLLSNYSLPTVATGAGTIDQAILTAAIVGNPTKTYDGSTAATLSPVNYT
;
A
#
# COMPACT_ATOMS: atom_id res chain seq x y z
N LEU A 1 30.80 -0.99 33.59
CA LEU A 1 29.54 -1.67 33.24
C LEU A 1 29.46 -1.82 31.73
N ALA A 2 28.62 -2.72 31.23
CA ALA A 2 28.27 -2.81 29.82
C ALA A 2 26.76 -2.70 29.65
N VAL A 3 26.31 -2.20 28.50
CA VAL A 3 24.90 -2.09 28.15
C VAL A 3 24.69 -2.49 26.70
N ALA A 4 23.65 -3.27 26.44
CA ALA A 4 23.23 -3.66 25.10
C ALA A 4 21.77 -3.30 24.88
N ILE A 5 21.42 -3.03 23.62
CA ILE A 5 20.02 -2.92 23.21
C ILE A 5 19.47 -4.33 22.93
N VAL A 6 18.36 -4.68 23.57
CA VAL A 6 17.73 -6.00 23.50
C VAL A 6 16.24 -5.91 23.15
N GLY A 7 15.63 -7.06 22.88
CA GLY A 7 14.20 -7.16 22.56
C GLY A 7 13.82 -6.77 21.14
N ASN A 8 14.80 -6.52 20.26
CA ASN A 8 14.62 -6.19 18.85
C ASN A 8 13.59 -5.07 18.61
N PRO A 9 13.85 -3.82 19.09
CA PRO A 9 12.96 -2.69 18.85
C PRO A 9 12.60 -2.60 17.37
N THR A 10 11.31 -2.42 17.11
CA THR A 10 10.74 -2.50 15.76
C THR A 10 9.88 -1.29 15.46
N LYS A 11 9.95 -0.79 14.23
CA LYS A 11 9.03 0.24 13.70
C LYS A 11 8.56 -0.11 12.29
N VAL A 12 7.50 0.58 11.86
CA VAL A 12 7.10 0.60 10.44
C VAL A 12 7.93 1.67 9.72
N TYR A 13 8.25 1.42 8.45
CA TYR A 13 8.96 2.37 7.59
C TYR A 13 8.23 3.72 7.55
N ASP A 14 8.96 4.78 7.86
CA ASP A 14 8.48 6.16 7.92
C ASP A 14 9.49 7.15 7.33
N GLY A 15 10.47 6.64 6.58
CA GLY A 15 11.49 7.45 5.89
C GLY A 15 12.60 8.01 6.78
N ASN A 16 12.65 7.69 8.08
CA ASN A 16 13.71 8.19 8.97
C ASN A 16 14.41 7.07 9.77
N THR A 17 15.49 7.44 10.47
CA THR A 17 16.32 6.53 11.26
C THR A 17 15.95 6.52 12.75
N ASN A 18 14.90 7.22 13.19
CA ASN A 18 14.58 7.33 14.60
C ASN A 18 14.10 5.99 15.16
N ALA A 19 14.68 5.56 16.29
CA ALA A 19 14.23 4.43 17.08
C ALA A 19 13.59 4.91 18.38
N THR A 20 12.46 4.32 18.74
CA THR A 20 11.83 4.50 20.06
C THR A 20 12.22 3.33 20.93
N LEU A 21 12.77 3.63 22.10
CA LEU A 21 13.24 2.68 23.09
C LEU A 21 12.48 2.85 24.40
N ALA A 22 12.48 1.82 25.22
CA ALA A 22 12.01 1.84 26.59
C ALA A 22 13.04 1.15 27.50
N SER A 23 12.88 1.26 28.82
CA SER A 23 13.82 0.65 29.78
C SER A 23 14.03 -0.85 29.58
N VAL A 24 12.99 -1.57 29.11
CA VAL A 24 13.07 -3.01 28.78
C VAL A 24 14.00 -3.31 27.59
N ASN A 25 14.32 -2.32 26.77
CA ASN A 25 15.24 -2.49 25.66
C ASN A 25 16.71 -2.41 26.07
N PHE A 26 17.05 -2.19 27.35
CA PHE A 26 18.43 -2.11 27.79
C PHE A 26 18.75 -3.25 28.75
N ASP A 27 19.76 -4.05 28.39
CA ASP A 27 20.34 -5.07 29.27
C ASP A 27 21.66 -4.56 29.82
N LEU A 28 21.76 -4.46 31.15
CA LEU A 28 22.91 -3.92 31.87
C LEU A 28 23.66 -5.03 32.61
N THR A 29 24.97 -5.10 32.43
CA THR A 29 25.81 -6.13 33.05
C THR A 29 27.07 -5.54 33.72
N GLY A 30 27.63 -6.32 34.64
CA GLY A 30 28.86 -5.98 35.36
C GLY A 30 28.67 -5.26 36.70
N PHE A 31 27.44 -5.19 37.21
CA PHE A 31 27.19 -4.76 38.59
C PHE A 31 27.72 -5.77 39.60
N VAL A 32 28.11 -5.29 40.79
CA VAL A 32 28.36 -6.16 41.94
C VAL A 32 27.06 -6.87 42.33
N ALA A 33 27.16 -8.08 42.88
CA ALA A 33 26.00 -8.88 43.26
C ALA A 33 25.05 -8.11 44.20
N GLY A 34 23.77 -8.03 43.82
CA GLY A 34 22.74 -7.29 44.56
C GLY A 34 22.57 -5.82 44.13
N GLU A 35 23.44 -5.30 43.28
CA GLU A 35 23.34 -3.95 42.72
C GLU A 35 22.80 -3.97 41.27
N GLY A 36 22.27 -2.84 40.81
CA GLY A 36 21.73 -2.71 39.45
C GLY A 36 21.19 -1.31 39.14
N ALA A 37 20.75 -1.12 37.91
CA ALA A 37 20.11 0.10 37.45
C ALA A 37 19.19 -0.18 36.26
N THR A 38 18.37 0.81 35.90
CA THR A 38 17.62 0.86 34.64
C THR A 38 18.04 2.04 33.79
N VAL A 39 17.86 1.95 32.47
CA VAL A 39 18.08 3.06 31.53
C VAL A 39 16.74 3.72 31.18
N THR A 40 16.67 5.04 31.20
CA THR A 40 15.46 5.84 30.88
C THR A 40 15.52 6.52 29.51
N GLN A 41 16.63 6.37 28.77
CA GLN A 41 16.75 6.85 27.40
C GLN A 41 15.67 6.22 26.51
N THR A 42 14.89 7.07 25.83
CA THR A 42 13.77 6.63 24.96
C THR A 42 14.07 6.79 23.48
N SER A 43 15.18 7.43 23.13
CA SER A 43 15.60 7.68 21.76
C SER A 43 16.82 6.86 21.37
N GLY A 44 16.79 6.32 20.17
CA GLY A 44 17.93 5.72 19.49
C GLY A 44 17.90 6.03 18.00
N VAL A 45 18.90 5.52 17.29
CA VAL A 45 19.07 5.71 15.85
C VAL A 45 19.35 4.37 15.19
N TYR A 46 18.51 3.98 14.23
CA TYR A 46 18.79 2.90 13.28
C TYR A 46 19.91 3.31 12.33
N ALA A 47 20.81 2.38 12.01
CA ALA A 47 21.94 2.63 11.11
C ALA A 47 21.54 3.04 9.68
N ALA A 48 20.32 2.69 9.25
CA ALA A 48 19.74 3.10 7.97
C ALA A 48 18.20 3.16 8.08
N LYS A 49 17.57 3.96 7.21
CA LYS A 49 16.11 4.17 7.21
C LYS A 49 15.31 3.04 6.55
N ASP A 50 15.94 2.30 5.64
CA ASP A 50 15.23 1.34 4.79
C ASP A 50 14.90 0.05 5.55
N VAL A 51 13.84 -0.63 5.12
CA VAL A 51 13.32 -1.88 5.69
C VAL A 51 14.41 -2.93 5.85
N GLY A 52 14.34 -3.70 6.93
CA GLY A 52 15.25 -4.79 7.24
C GLY A 52 15.71 -4.78 8.70
N SER A 53 16.61 -5.71 9.00
CA SER A 53 17.30 -5.73 10.30
C SER A 53 18.40 -4.68 10.31
N ARG A 54 18.42 -3.86 11.36
CA ARG A 54 19.27 -2.67 11.47
C ARG A 54 19.88 -2.62 12.86
N VAL A 55 21.16 -2.24 12.93
CA VAL A 55 21.77 -1.87 14.20
C VAL A 55 21.10 -0.61 14.72
N VAL A 56 20.75 -0.60 16.00
CA VAL A 56 20.28 0.56 16.74
C VAL A 56 21.37 1.00 17.69
N THR A 57 21.60 2.31 17.76
CA THR A 57 22.52 2.93 18.72
C THR A 57 21.76 3.96 19.54
N ALA A 58 21.94 3.91 20.86
CA ALA A 58 21.48 4.95 21.77
C ALA A 58 22.69 5.60 22.44
N SER A 59 22.75 6.94 22.42
CA SER A 59 23.71 7.70 23.21
C SER A 59 23.19 7.82 24.63
N LEU A 60 24.04 7.53 25.60
CA LEU A 60 23.70 7.54 27.02
C LEU A 60 24.55 8.57 27.77
N ASN A 61 23.92 9.23 28.72
CA ASN A 61 24.58 10.08 29.70
C ASN A 61 24.20 9.64 31.12
N SER A 62 24.87 10.19 32.14
CA SER A 62 24.66 9.78 33.52
C SER A 62 23.22 9.98 34.03
N ALA A 63 22.48 10.96 33.50
CA ALA A 63 21.08 11.19 33.87
C ALA A 63 20.10 10.16 33.27
N ASP A 64 20.55 9.38 32.27
CA ASP A 64 19.74 8.32 31.69
C ASP A 64 19.73 7.05 32.57
N PHE A 65 20.50 6.99 33.66
CA PHE A 65 20.57 5.84 34.56
C PHE A 65 19.81 6.11 35.85
N THR A 66 18.90 5.20 36.21
CA THR A 66 18.21 5.20 37.50
C THR A 66 18.69 4.01 38.31
N ALA A 67 19.32 4.29 39.45
CA ALA A 67 19.86 3.26 40.34
C ALA A 67 18.76 2.43 40.98
N ASN A 68 18.98 1.11 41.10
CA ASN A 68 18.17 0.27 41.96
C ASN A 68 18.47 0.57 43.44
N SER A 69 17.57 0.14 44.34
CA SER A 69 17.81 0.27 45.78
C SER A 69 19.13 -0.40 46.18
N GLY A 70 19.92 0.29 47.01
CA GLY A 70 21.24 -0.18 47.45
C GLY A 70 22.38 0.06 46.45
N THR A 71 22.13 0.61 45.26
CA THR A 71 23.18 0.90 44.27
C THR A 71 23.58 2.38 44.30
N LEU A 72 24.89 2.65 44.33
CA LEU A 72 25.45 3.98 44.15
C LEU A 72 26.20 4.08 42.82
N LEU A 73 25.60 4.75 41.82
CA LEU A 73 26.13 4.78 40.45
C LEU A 73 27.54 5.40 40.34
N SER A 74 27.94 6.29 41.25
CA SER A 74 29.29 6.88 41.25
C SER A 74 30.41 5.88 41.53
N ASN A 75 30.09 4.67 42.00
CA ASN A 75 31.06 3.58 42.16
C ASN A 75 31.42 2.92 40.83
N TYR A 76 30.69 3.23 39.75
CA TYR A 76 30.85 2.58 38.45
C TYR A 76 31.21 3.59 37.36
N VAL A 77 31.98 3.11 36.38
CA VAL A 77 32.06 3.76 35.07
C VAL A 77 30.82 3.39 34.26
N LEU A 78 29.95 4.37 34.03
CA LEU A 78 28.72 4.21 33.27
C LEU A 78 29.00 4.18 31.75
N PRO A 79 28.35 3.29 30.98
CA PRO A 79 28.47 3.30 29.52
C PRO A 79 27.90 4.59 28.93
N THR A 80 28.52 5.06 27.84
CA THR A 80 28.08 6.27 27.12
C THR A 80 27.25 5.96 25.88
N SER A 81 27.10 4.68 25.54
CA SER A 81 26.24 4.22 24.46
C SER A 81 25.79 2.78 24.68
N ALA A 82 24.67 2.43 24.06
CA ALA A 82 24.20 1.06 23.91
C ALA A 82 24.00 0.75 22.43
N THR A 83 24.31 -0.47 22.01
CA THR A 83 24.05 -0.95 20.66
C THR A 83 23.34 -2.30 20.69
N GLY A 84 22.57 -2.59 19.65
CA GLY A 84 21.89 -3.87 19.48
C GLY A 84 21.13 -3.93 18.18
N MET A 85 20.48 -5.05 17.91
CA MET A 85 19.69 -5.22 16.69
C MET A 85 18.26 -4.72 16.90
N GLY A 86 17.70 -4.13 15.86
CA GLY A 86 16.29 -3.80 15.70
C GLY A 86 15.80 -4.12 14.29
N ALA A 87 14.53 -3.81 14.00
CA ALA A 87 13.93 -4.05 12.70
C ALA A 87 13.06 -2.89 12.20
N ILE A 88 13.16 -2.58 10.92
CA ILE A 88 12.22 -1.71 10.22
C ILE A 88 11.37 -2.61 9.32
N THR A 89 10.05 -2.58 9.54
CA THR A 89 9.05 -3.35 8.78
C THR A 89 8.44 -2.50 7.68
N ARG A 90 7.86 -3.16 6.67
CA ARG A 90 7.30 -2.47 5.51
C ARG A 90 6.08 -1.64 5.86
N ALA A 91 5.97 -0.46 5.27
CA ALA A 91 4.74 0.31 5.26
C ALA A 91 3.73 -0.33 4.28
N MET A 92 2.45 -0.34 4.62
CA MET A 92 1.41 -0.93 3.78
C MET A 92 0.92 0.06 2.75
N LEU A 93 0.89 -0.35 1.48
CA LEU A 93 0.22 0.40 0.42
C LEU A 93 -1.13 -0.24 0.09
N THR A 94 -2.08 0.59 -0.34
CA THR A 94 -3.37 0.14 -0.88
C THR A 94 -3.60 0.71 -2.27
N ALA A 95 -4.24 -0.07 -3.13
CA ALA A 95 -4.63 0.33 -4.48
C ALA A 95 -6.14 0.27 -4.66
N ALA A 96 -6.70 1.21 -5.41
CA ALA A 96 -8.09 1.22 -5.84
C ALA A 96 -8.17 1.58 -7.33
N ILE A 97 -9.21 1.10 -8.00
CA ILE A 97 -9.56 1.58 -9.33
C ILE A 97 -10.44 2.83 -9.18
N ILE A 98 -10.12 3.87 -9.94
CA ILE A 98 -10.76 5.19 -9.92
C ILE A 98 -11.09 5.68 -11.33
N GLY A 99 -11.90 6.73 -11.40
CA GLY A 99 -12.23 7.42 -12.65
C GLY A 99 -13.29 6.72 -13.50
N ASP A 100 -13.96 5.69 -12.96
CA ASP A 100 -15.04 4.93 -13.61
C ASP A 100 -14.68 4.48 -15.04
N PRO A 101 -13.80 3.47 -15.21
CA PRO A 101 -13.47 2.95 -16.53
C PRO A 101 -14.74 2.52 -17.27
N THR A 102 -14.87 2.92 -18.54
CA THR A 102 -16.04 2.61 -19.34
C THR A 102 -15.72 1.86 -20.63
N LYS A 103 -16.69 1.10 -21.14
CA LYS A 103 -16.69 0.49 -22.48
C LYS A 103 -18.11 0.35 -23.00
N THR A 104 -18.29 0.31 -24.31
CA THR A 104 -19.55 -0.16 -24.90
C THR A 104 -19.63 -1.68 -24.83
N TYR A 105 -20.83 -2.21 -24.57
CA TYR A 105 -21.11 -3.64 -24.57
C TYR A 105 -20.61 -4.32 -25.86
N ASP A 106 -19.71 -5.29 -25.68
CA ASP A 106 -19.11 -6.09 -26.75
C ASP A 106 -19.24 -7.61 -26.47
N GLY A 107 -20.00 -7.97 -25.43
CA GLY A 107 -20.16 -9.36 -24.99
C GLY A 107 -19.02 -9.91 -24.13
N THR A 108 -18.04 -9.09 -23.73
CA THR A 108 -16.90 -9.49 -22.88
C THR A 108 -16.83 -8.67 -21.59
N ASP A 109 -16.19 -9.24 -20.57
CA ASP A 109 -15.92 -8.60 -19.28
C ASP A 109 -14.53 -7.95 -19.19
N ALA A 110 -13.79 -7.86 -20.30
CA ALA A 110 -12.48 -7.24 -20.32
C ALA A 110 -12.58 -5.72 -20.06
N ALA A 111 -11.78 -5.22 -19.11
CA ALA A 111 -11.59 -3.80 -18.86
C ALA A 111 -10.18 -3.38 -19.32
N MET A 112 -10.11 -2.31 -20.10
CA MET A 112 -8.84 -1.67 -20.46
C MET A 112 -8.58 -0.53 -19.47
N LEU A 113 -7.47 -0.62 -18.76
CA LEU A 113 -7.06 0.34 -17.74
C LEU A 113 -5.83 1.12 -18.20
N ALA A 114 -5.68 2.31 -17.64
CA ALA A 114 -4.47 3.12 -17.74
C ALA A 114 -3.97 3.45 -16.33
N SER A 115 -2.74 3.97 -16.22
CA SER A 115 -2.18 4.38 -14.93
C SER A 115 -3.05 5.38 -14.17
N ALA A 116 -3.77 6.25 -14.88
CA ALA A 116 -4.72 7.22 -14.31
C ALA A 116 -5.97 6.58 -13.70
N ASN A 117 -6.27 5.31 -14.00
CA ASN A 117 -7.36 4.56 -13.38
C ASN A 117 -6.98 3.97 -12.03
N TYR A 118 -5.76 4.18 -11.53
CA TYR A 118 -5.35 3.68 -10.23
C TYR A 118 -5.11 4.81 -9.23
N SER A 119 -5.52 4.59 -8.00
CA SER A 119 -5.12 5.39 -6.85
C SER A 119 -4.30 4.53 -5.90
N LEU A 120 -3.09 5.00 -5.56
CA LEU A 120 -2.24 4.39 -4.54
C LEU A 120 -2.16 5.30 -3.32
N THR A 121 -2.26 4.71 -2.13
CA THR A 121 -2.15 5.42 -0.85
C THR A 121 -1.29 4.64 0.14
N GLY A 122 -0.78 5.34 1.17
CA GLY A 122 0.07 4.76 2.22
C GLY A 122 1.56 5.09 2.09
N PHE A 123 1.96 5.89 1.10
CA PHE A 123 3.34 6.35 0.96
C PHE A 123 3.77 7.27 2.10
N VAL A 124 5.06 7.21 2.44
CA VAL A 124 5.73 8.27 3.20
C VAL A 124 5.71 9.56 2.39
N ALA A 125 5.59 10.70 3.06
CA ALA A 125 5.51 12.00 2.40
C ALA A 125 6.70 12.23 1.44
N GLY A 126 6.41 12.56 0.19
CA GLY A 126 7.40 12.78 -0.87
C GLY A 126 7.80 11.52 -1.65
N GLU A 127 7.29 10.35 -1.26
CA GLU A 127 7.44 9.10 -2.02
C GLU A 127 6.13 8.78 -2.77
N GLY A 128 6.24 7.94 -3.81
CA GLY A 128 5.14 7.62 -4.72
C GLY A 128 5.50 6.58 -5.77
N ALA A 129 4.47 6.09 -6.47
CA ALA A 129 4.59 5.19 -7.61
C ALA A 129 3.32 5.24 -8.47
N SER A 130 3.41 4.69 -9.67
CA SER A 130 2.27 4.43 -10.56
C SER A 130 2.09 2.94 -10.84
N ILE A 131 0.87 2.53 -11.22
CA ILE A 131 0.58 1.18 -11.69
C ILE A 131 0.58 1.16 -13.22
N THR A 132 1.24 0.16 -13.81
CA THR A 132 1.36 -0.04 -15.26
C THR A 132 0.49 -1.18 -15.80
N GLU A 133 -0.20 -1.93 -14.94
CA GLU A 133 -1.15 -2.97 -15.36
C GLU A 133 -2.32 -2.34 -16.13
N ILE A 134 -2.55 -2.84 -17.35
CA ILE A 134 -3.59 -2.33 -18.27
C ILE A 134 -4.80 -3.27 -18.35
N VAL A 135 -4.67 -4.49 -17.83
CA VAL A 135 -5.71 -5.51 -17.88
C VAL A 135 -6.49 -5.52 -16.57
N GLY A 136 -7.78 -5.22 -16.66
CA GLY A 136 -8.75 -5.46 -15.61
C GLY A 136 -9.91 -6.34 -16.09
N THR A 137 -10.80 -6.67 -15.18
CA THR A 137 -12.02 -7.44 -15.47
C THR A 137 -13.20 -6.82 -14.77
N TYR A 138 -14.28 -6.57 -15.51
CA TYR A 138 -15.58 -6.27 -14.94
C TYR A 138 -16.16 -7.52 -14.30
N ASP A 139 -16.96 -7.37 -13.24
CA ASP A 139 -17.64 -8.48 -12.57
C ASP A 139 -18.70 -9.20 -13.43
N SER A 140 -19.11 -8.59 -14.56
CA SER A 140 -20.00 -9.16 -15.56
C SER A 140 -19.78 -8.52 -16.92
N ALA A 141 -20.05 -9.27 -18.00
CA ALA A 141 -20.02 -8.75 -19.38
C ALA A 141 -21.25 -7.90 -19.74
N ASN A 142 -22.31 -7.89 -18.93
CA ASN A 142 -23.57 -7.20 -19.25
C ASN A 142 -23.46 -5.67 -19.09
N ALA A 143 -24.24 -4.90 -19.85
CA ALA A 143 -24.32 -3.45 -19.68
C ALA A 143 -24.83 -3.03 -18.27
N GLY A 144 -24.41 -1.88 -17.78
CA GLY A 144 -24.74 -1.29 -16.48
C GLY A 144 -23.51 -0.97 -15.63
N ASP A 145 -23.76 -0.53 -14.40
CA ASP A 145 -22.72 -0.30 -13.39
C ASP A 145 -22.05 -1.63 -13.01
N ARG A 146 -20.73 -1.61 -12.86
CA ARG A 146 -19.89 -2.77 -12.65
C ARG A 146 -18.82 -2.52 -11.60
N THR A 147 -18.29 -3.61 -11.09
CA THR A 147 -17.03 -3.59 -10.33
C THR A 147 -15.90 -4.03 -11.24
N VAL A 148 -14.85 -3.23 -11.35
CA VAL A 148 -13.61 -3.59 -12.04
C VAL A 148 -12.62 -4.11 -11.01
N THR A 149 -11.91 -5.18 -11.36
CA THR A 149 -10.80 -5.74 -10.59
C THR A 149 -9.56 -5.86 -11.47
N ALA A 150 -8.40 -5.46 -10.96
CA ALA A 150 -7.09 -5.73 -11.54
C ALA A 150 -6.24 -6.50 -10.54
N ASN A 151 -5.62 -7.59 -10.98
CA ASN A 151 -4.64 -8.33 -10.19
C ASN A 151 -3.27 -7.72 -10.42
N LEU A 152 -2.51 -7.48 -9.36
CA LEU A 152 -1.25 -6.76 -9.40
C LEU A 152 -0.11 -7.63 -8.90
N THR A 153 1.04 -7.46 -9.53
CA THR A 153 2.31 -8.07 -9.19
C THR A 153 3.37 -6.98 -8.99
N ALA A 154 4.52 -7.33 -8.43
CA ALA A 154 5.57 -6.35 -8.16
C ALA A 154 6.11 -5.65 -9.43
N SER A 155 6.01 -6.29 -10.61
CA SER A 155 6.44 -5.69 -11.88
C SER A 155 5.49 -4.61 -12.39
N ASP A 156 4.26 -4.55 -11.86
CA ASP A 156 3.24 -3.61 -12.31
C ASP A 156 3.37 -2.24 -11.62
N PHE A 157 4.37 -2.07 -10.76
CA PHE A 157 4.61 -0.82 -10.04
C PHE A 157 5.87 -0.13 -10.56
N ALA A 158 5.71 1.09 -11.04
CA ALA A 158 6.79 1.97 -11.43
C ALA A 158 7.00 3.05 -10.36
N ALA A 159 8.12 2.98 -9.65
CA ALA A 159 8.45 3.90 -8.56
C ALA A 159 8.76 5.32 -9.08
N ASP A 160 8.32 6.33 -8.34
CA ASP A 160 8.78 7.71 -8.56
C ASP A 160 10.24 7.86 -8.10
N GLY A 161 10.89 8.93 -8.58
CA GLY A 161 12.27 9.24 -8.18
C GLY A 161 12.41 9.37 -6.66
N GLY A 162 13.32 8.59 -6.07
CA GLY A 162 13.57 8.58 -4.62
C GLY A 162 12.76 7.56 -3.83
N THR A 163 11.77 6.90 -4.45
CA THR A 163 10.98 5.84 -3.82
C THR A 163 11.68 4.49 -3.96
N LEU A 164 11.81 3.76 -2.86
CA LEU A 164 12.30 2.39 -2.86
C LEU A 164 11.14 1.44 -2.49
N LEU A 165 10.53 0.80 -3.50
CA LEU A 165 9.34 -0.05 -3.30
C LEU A 165 9.57 -1.23 -2.36
N SER A 166 10.80 -1.69 -2.16
CA SER A 166 11.09 -2.75 -1.18
C SER A 166 10.83 -2.35 0.28
N ASN A 167 10.70 -1.04 0.55
CA ASN A 167 10.26 -0.50 1.84
C ASN A 167 8.75 -0.62 2.08
N TYR A 168 7.99 -1.06 1.08
CA TYR A 168 6.54 -1.14 1.12
C TYR A 168 6.03 -2.55 0.85
N SER A 169 4.90 -2.88 1.46
CA SER A 169 4.09 -4.04 1.10
C SER A 169 3.15 -3.60 -0.01
N LEU A 170 3.41 -4.06 -1.23
CA LEU A 170 2.63 -3.71 -2.41
C LEU A 170 1.27 -4.43 -2.42
N PRO A 171 0.17 -3.76 -2.78
CA PRO A 171 -1.13 -4.41 -2.93
C PRO A 171 -1.10 -5.37 -4.12
N THR A 172 -1.80 -6.49 -3.99
CA THR A 172 -1.89 -7.51 -5.06
C THR A 172 -3.19 -7.42 -5.85
N VAL A 173 -4.07 -6.48 -5.49
CA VAL A 173 -5.36 -6.28 -6.14
C VAL A 173 -5.75 -4.81 -6.04
N ALA A 174 -6.39 -4.30 -7.07
CA ALA A 174 -7.12 -3.04 -7.05
C ALA A 174 -8.55 -3.29 -7.52
N THR A 175 -9.53 -2.70 -6.81
CA THR A 175 -10.94 -2.79 -7.17
C THR A 175 -11.58 -1.41 -7.18
N GLY A 176 -12.62 -1.22 -7.99
CA GLY A 176 -13.35 0.04 -8.05
C GLY A 176 -14.57 -0.04 -8.97
N ALA A 177 -15.31 1.06 -9.06
CA ALA A 177 -16.44 1.16 -9.99
C ALA A 177 -15.97 1.25 -11.44
N GLY A 178 -16.79 0.74 -12.36
CA GLY A 178 -16.70 0.91 -13.80
C GLY A 178 -18.08 0.82 -14.43
N THR A 179 -18.21 1.17 -15.71
CA THR A 179 -19.50 1.16 -16.41
C THR A 179 -19.41 0.49 -17.78
N ILE A 180 -20.31 -0.46 -18.08
CA ILE A 180 -20.47 -0.99 -19.44
C ILE A 180 -21.70 -0.32 -20.07
N ASP A 181 -21.48 0.55 -21.05
CA ASP A 181 -22.54 1.23 -21.80
C ASP A 181 -23.30 0.25 -22.69
N GLN A 182 -24.58 0.51 -22.90
CA GLN A 182 -25.40 -0.30 -23.82
C GLN A 182 -24.90 -0.16 -25.26
N ALA A 183 -24.87 -1.27 -26.00
CA ALA A 183 -24.64 -1.23 -27.44
C ALA A 183 -25.87 -0.64 -28.15
N ILE A 184 -25.63 0.23 -29.14
CA ILE A 184 -26.69 0.77 -29.97
C ILE A 184 -27.20 -0.32 -30.92
N LEU A 185 -28.48 -0.66 -30.82
CA LEU A 185 -29.16 -1.50 -31.79
C LEU A 185 -29.86 -0.61 -32.82
N THR A 186 -29.42 -0.68 -34.08
CA THR A 186 -30.07 0.01 -35.21
C THR A 186 -30.92 -0.96 -36.01
N ALA A 187 -32.12 -0.54 -36.41
CA ALA A 187 -32.96 -1.26 -37.35
C ALA A 187 -33.26 -0.40 -38.58
N ALA A 188 -33.30 -1.01 -39.76
CA ALA A 188 -33.62 -0.33 -41.02
C ALA A 188 -34.74 -1.05 -41.76
N ILE A 189 -35.61 -0.29 -42.45
CA ILE A 189 -36.61 -0.88 -43.35
C ILE A 189 -35.94 -1.25 -44.67
N VAL A 190 -36.11 -2.50 -45.11
CA VAL A 190 -35.55 -3.03 -46.35
C VAL A 190 -36.60 -3.68 -47.25
N GLY A 191 -36.21 -3.93 -48.51
CA GLY A 191 -37.02 -4.67 -49.48
C GLY A 191 -38.12 -3.86 -50.16
N ASN A 192 -38.14 -2.53 -50.00
CA ASN A 192 -39.11 -1.61 -50.62
C ASN A 192 -40.57 -2.11 -50.48
N PRO A 193 -41.10 -2.19 -49.24
CA PRO A 193 -42.44 -2.72 -49.01
C PRO A 193 -43.49 -1.95 -49.83
N THR A 194 -44.32 -2.69 -50.57
CA THR A 194 -45.41 -2.13 -51.39
C THR A 194 -46.76 -2.48 -50.78
N LYS A 195 -47.77 -1.63 -51.04
CA LYS A 195 -49.17 -1.86 -50.67
C LYS A 195 -50.08 -1.66 -51.87
N THR A 196 -51.18 -2.40 -51.94
CA THR A 196 -52.28 -2.07 -52.85
C THR A 196 -52.99 -0.81 -52.34
N TYR A 197 -53.42 0.07 -53.25
CA TYR A 197 -54.14 1.29 -52.88
C TYR A 197 -55.51 0.96 -52.28
N ASP A 198 -55.76 1.44 -51.07
CA ASP A 198 -56.98 1.23 -50.28
C ASP A 198 -57.53 2.55 -49.70
N GLY A 199 -56.98 3.70 -50.13
CA GLY A 199 -57.33 5.02 -49.60
C GLY A 199 -56.73 5.35 -48.22
N SER A 200 -55.92 4.46 -47.63
CA SER A 200 -55.27 4.66 -46.32
C SER A 200 -53.76 4.93 -46.47
N THR A 201 -53.13 5.57 -45.47
CA THR A 201 -51.67 5.75 -45.38
C THR A 201 -50.95 4.59 -44.67
N ALA A 202 -51.69 3.64 -44.07
CA ALA A 202 -51.10 2.52 -43.35
C ALA A 202 -50.45 1.50 -44.30
N ALA A 203 -49.25 1.04 -43.95
CA ALA A 203 -48.55 -0.07 -44.61
C ALA A 203 -48.27 -1.18 -43.58
N THR A 204 -48.45 -2.45 -43.99
CA THR A 204 -48.15 -3.60 -43.14
C THR A 204 -46.72 -4.05 -43.37
N LEU A 205 -45.92 -4.08 -42.31
CA LEU A 205 -44.55 -4.60 -42.33
C LEU A 205 -44.50 -5.95 -41.63
N SER A 206 -43.55 -6.77 -42.05
CA SER A 206 -43.27 -8.11 -41.49
C SER A 206 -41.79 -8.22 -41.11
N PRO A 207 -41.36 -9.28 -40.40
CA PRO A 207 -39.95 -9.42 -40.00
C PRO A 207 -38.95 -9.36 -41.17
N VAL A 208 -39.35 -9.73 -42.40
CA VAL A 208 -38.48 -9.65 -43.58
C VAL A 208 -38.25 -8.21 -44.08
N ASN A 209 -39.01 -7.24 -43.56
CA ASN A 209 -38.86 -5.84 -43.93
C ASN A 209 -37.88 -5.09 -43.02
N TYR A 210 -37.20 -5.77 -42.10
CA TYR A 210 -36.25 -5.17 -41.18
C TYR A 210 -34.88 -5.84 -41.29
N THR A 211 -33.81 -5.06 -41.11
CA THR A 211 -32.45 -5.54 -40.81
C THR A 211 -31.88 -4.78 -39.63
#